data_AF-A0AAX4L424-F1
#
_entry.id   AF-A0AAX4L424-F1
#
_cell.length_a   1.000
_cell.length_b   1.000
_cell.length_c   1.000
_cell.angle_alpha   90.00
_cell.angle_beta   90.00
_cell.angle_gamma   90.00
#
_symmetry.space_group_name_H-M   'P 1'
#
loop_
_entity.id
_entity.type
_entity.pdbx_description
1 polymer ?
#
loop_
_entity_poly.entity_id
_entity_poly.type
_entity_poly.pdbx_seq_one_letter_code
_entity_poly.pdbx_strand_id
1 'polypeptide(L)'
;MHALESKNDKVILIRGGSGSGKTLVALTLFFEGLKRGYNVVLSYKNNRLINTLKYILERNKATKPLTKYIRFYSTGKVRPAGIGDDNYEETHDLAIFDEAQRMTKKLLEIR
;
A
#
# COMPACT_ATOMS: atom_id res chain seq x y z
N MET A 1 -2.76 -14.55 -0.02
CA MET A 1 -3.50 -14.63 -1.29
C MET A 1 -4.85 -15.34 -1.15
N HIS A 2 -4.95 -16.48 -0.46
CA HIS A 2 -6.25 -17.17 -0.24
C HIS A 2 -7.40 -16.31 0.30
N ALA A 3 -7.11 -15.31 1.15
CA ALA A 3 -8.13 -14.36 1.61
C ALA A 3 -8.81 -13.64 0.43
N LEU A 4 -8.02 -13.14 -0.52
CA LEU A 4 -8.48 -12.46 -1.73
C LEU A 4 -9.27 -13.39 -2.65
N GLU A 5 -8.82 -14.65 -2.77
CA GLU A 5 -9.51 -15.67 -3.58
C GLU A 5 -10.89 -16.01 -2.99
N SER A 6 -11.00 -16.03 -1.66
CA SER A 6 -12.24 -16.34 -0.95
C SER A 6 -13.21 -15.16 -0.81
N LYS A 7 -12.85 -13.95 -1.28
CA LYS A 7 -13.64 -12.70 -1.14
C LYS A 7 -14.12 -12.41 0.28
N ASN A 8 -13.35 -12.83 1.29
CA ASN A 8 -13.66 -12.53 2.69
C ASN A 8 -12.79 -11.37 3.16
N ASP A 9 -13.41 -10.39 3.80
CA ASP A 9 -12.70 -9.29 4.43
C ASP A 9 -11.82 -9.82 5.57
N LYS A 10 -10.51 -9.61 5.44
CA LYS A 10 -9.53 -10.05 6.43
C LYS A 10 -8.46 -9.00 6.65
N VAL A 11 -8.24 -8.67 7.91
CA VAL A 11 -7.12 -7.84 8.36
C VAL A 11 -6.02 -8.75 8.89
N ILE A 12 -4.80 -8.60 8.34
CA ILE A 12 -3.63 -9.38 8.75
C ILE A 12 -2.57 -8.42 9.29
N LEU A 13 -2.16 -8.62 10.54
CA LEU A 13 -1.09 -7.86 11.17
C LEU A 13 0.21 -8.66 11.16
N ILE A 14 1.22 -8.17 10.45
CA ILE A 14 2.56 -8.76 10.42
C ILE A 14 3.46 -8.02 11.41
N ARG A 15 3.92 -8.72 12.45
CA ARG A 15 4.83 -8.17 13.46
C ARG A 15 6.26 -8.64 13.20
N GLY A 16 7.23 -7.78 13.48
CA GLY A 16 8.65 -8.13 13.38
C GLY A 16 9.56 -6.96 13.75
N GLY A 17 10.77 -7.25 14.24
CA GLY A 17 11.77 -6.26 14.59
C GLY A 17 12.38 -5.53 13.39
N SER A 18 13.30 -4.59 13.65
CA SER A 18 14.10 -3.98 12.59
C SER A 18 14.88 -5.05 11.81
N GLY A 19 15.02 -4.88 10.48
CA GLY A 19 15.74 -5.84 9.63
C GLY A 19 15.03 -7.17 9.36
N SER A 20 13.83 -7.41 9.89
CA SER A 20 13.12 -8.70 9.75
C SER A 20 12.50 -8.95 8.37
N GLY A 21 12.77 -8.12 7.36
CA GLY A 21 12.26 -8.30 6.00
C GLY A 21 10.78 -7.94 5.76
N LYS A 22 10.08 -7.27 6.68
CA LYS A 22 8.65 -6.89 6.50
C LYS A 22 8.38 -6.12 5.21
N THR A 23 9.24 -5.16 4.91
CA THR A 23 9.15 -4.38 3.68
C THR A 23 9.30 -5.25 2.43
N LEU A 24 10.19 -6.26 2.46
CA LEU A 24 10.29 -7.24 1.37
C LEU A 24 8.97 -8.00 1.21
N VAL A 25 8.38 -8.46 2.32
CA VAL A 25 7.06 -9.11 2.31
C VAL A 25 5.99 -8.20 1.73
N ALA A 26 5.95 -6.92 2.14
CA ALA A 26 5.00 -5.94 1.61
C ALA A 26 5.15 -5.73 0.09
N LEU A 27 6.38 -5.64 -0.41
CA LEU A 27 6.66 -5.51 -1.85
C LEU A 27 6.31 -6.79 -2.61
N THR A 28 6.62 -7.97 -2.06
CA THR A 28 6.25 -9.25 -2.65
C THR A 28 4.73 -9.38 -2.78
N LEU A 29 3.98 -9.04 -1.73
CA LEU A 29 2.51 -9.05 -1.76
C LEU A 29 1.96 -8.04 -2.78
N PHE A 30 2.56 -6.86 -2.85
CA PHE A 30 2.18 -5.83 -3.82
C PHE A 30 2.30 -6.32 -5.26
N PHE A 31 3.48 -6.83 -5.64
CA PHE A 31 3.70 -7.31 -7.00
C PHE A 31 2.91 -8.58 -7.33
N GLU A 32 2.79 -9.50 -6.38
CA GLU A 32 2.01 -10.74 -6.59
C GLU A 32 0.51 -10.44 -6.75
N GLY A 33 -0.03 -9.50 -5.99
CA GLY A 33 -1.43 -9.07 -6.14
C GLY A 33 -1.69 -8.43 -7.51
N LEU A 34 -0.80 -7.51 -7.94
CA LEU A 34 -0.88 -6.90 -9.27
C LEU A 34 -0.76 -7.94 -10.39
N LYS A 35 0.17 -8.89 -10.28
CA LYS A 35 0.36 -9.98 -11.25
C LYS A 35 -0.89 -10.84 -11.41
N ARG A 36 -1.65 -11.03 -10.34
CA ARG A 36 -2.93 -11.76 -10.34
C ARG A 36 -4.14 -10.92 -10.77
N GLY A 37 -3.93 -9.66 -11.14
CA GLY A 37 -4.99 -8.76 -11.61
C GLY A 37 -5.84 -8.14 -10.51
N TYR A 38 -5.43 -8.23 -9.24
CA TYR A 38 -6.13 -7.54 -8.16
C TYR A 38 -5.84 -6.04 -8.19
N ASN A 39 -6.83 -5.25 -7.80
CA ASN A 39 -6.66 -3.84 -7.51
C ASN A 39 -5.97 -3.68 -6.14
N VAL A 40 -4.65 -3.45 -6.17
CA VAL A 40 -3.81 -3.35 -4.97
C VAL A 40 -3.39 -1.91 -4.73
N VAL A 41 -3.30 -1.51 -3.47
CA VAL A 41 -2.63 -0.27 -3.08
C VAL A 41 -1.55 -0.51 -2.02
N LEU A 42 -0.40 0.13 -2.21
CA LEU A 42 0.72 0.13 -1.28
C LEU A 42 0.86 1.51 -0.64
N SER A 43 0.74 1.56 0.69
CA SER A 43 0.69 2.77 1.50
C SER A 43 1.89 2.91 2.43
N TYR A 44 2.42 4.13 2.52
CA TYR A 44 3.49 4.53 3.45
C TYR A 44 3.25 5.94 3.99
N LYS A 45 3.73 6.24 5.21
CA LYS A 45 3.67 7.60 5.77
C LYS A 45 4.70 8.54 5.12
N ASN A 46 5.98 8.17 5.12
CA ASN A 46 7.07 8.86 4.41
C ASN A 46 8.36 8.04 4.54
N ASN A 47 8.89 7.47 3.46
CA ASN A 47 10.23 6.88 3.49
C ASN A 47 10.97 7.14 2.17
N ARG A 48 12.31 7.16 2.26
CA ARG A 48 13.19 7.24 1.09
C ARG A 48 12.92 6.09 0.11
N LEU A 49 12.55 4.92 0.64
CA LEU A 49 12.31 3.72 -0.14
C LEU A 49 11.18 3.85 -1.15
N ILE A 50 10.03 4.44 -0.78
CA ILE A 50 8.87 4.55 -1.67
C ILE A 50 9.15 5.53 -2.79
N ASN A 51 9.87 6.60 -2.48
CA ASN A 51 10.33 7.56 -3.47
C ASN A 51 11.35 6.90 -4.43
N THR A 52 12.27 6.07 -3.90
CA THR A 52 13.19 5.27 -4.72
C THR A 52 12.43 4.27 -5.59
N LEU A 53 11.42 3.58 -5.06
CA LEU A 53 10.60 2.63 -5.82
C LEU A 53 9.83 3.33 -6.95
N LYS A 54 9.14 4.43 -6.64
CA LYS A 54 8.46 5.26 -7.64
C LYS A 54 9.42 5.72 -8.73
N TYR A 55 10.58 6.24 -8.32
CA TYR A 55 11.63 6.67 -9.23
C TYR A 55 12.08 5.54 -10.17
N ILE A 56 12.37 4.34 -9.64
CA ILE A 56 12.78 3.18 -10.45
C ILE A 56 11.68 2.78 -11.44
N LEU A 57 10.43 2.67 -10.97
CA LEU A 57 9.29 2.27 -11.79
C LEU A 57 8.99 3.30 -12.90
N GLU A 58 9.21 4.59 -12.64
CA GLU A 58 9.02 5.67 -13.61
C GLU A 58 10.03 5.64 -14.77
N ARG A 59 11.20 5.01 -14.59
CA ARG A 59 12.25 4.96 -15.63
C ARG A 59 11.89 4.07 -16.82
N ASN A 60 10.97 3.13 -16.67
CA ASN A 60 10.54 2.25 -17.74
C ASN A 60 9.06 2.49 -18.06
N LYS A 61 8.74 2.73 -19.34
CA LYS A 61 7.36 2.99 -19.81
C LYS A 61 6.39 1.87 -19.43
N ALA A 62 6.84 0.61 -19.41
CA ALA A 62 6.02 -0.54 -19.05
C ALA A 62 5.65 -0.55 -17.55
N THR A 63 6.53 -0.06 -16.68
CA THR A 63 6.34 -0.07 -15.23
C THR A 63 5.84 1.26 -14.66
N LYS A 64 5.97 2.35 -15.41
CA LYS A 64 5.52 3.69 -14.99
C LYS A 64 4.05 3.71 -14.53
N PRO A 65 3.09 3.02 -15.19
CA PRO A 65 1.71 2.97 -14.70
C PRO A 65 1.57 2.37 -13.30
N LEU A 66 2.53 1.57 -12.82
CA LEU A 66 2.46 0.93 -11.51
C LEU A 66 2.62 1.91 -10.35
N THR A 67 3.21 3.09 -10.57
CA THR A 67 3.37 4.09 -9.50
C THR A 67 2.04 4.65 -9.01
N LYS A 68 0.97 4.51 -9.79
CA LYS A 68 -0.38 4.92 -9.37
C LYS A 68 -0.94 4.03 -8.25
N TYR A 69 -0.45 2.81 -8.10
CA TYR A 69 -0.85 1.91 -7.02
C TYR A 69 -0.04 2.17 -5.73
N ILE A 70 0.82 3.18 -5.73
CA ILE A 70 1.66 3.55 -4.61
C ILE A 70 1.23 4.93 -4.10
N ARG A 71 0.68 4.95 -2.89
CA ARG A 71 0.10 6.15 -2.27
C ARG A 71 0.77 6.45 -0.94
N PHE A 72 0.68 7.71 -0.54
CA PHE A 72 0.94 8.05 0.85
C PHE A 72 -0.28 7.67 1.69
N TYR A 73 -0.04 7.39 2.96
CA TYR A 73 -1.09 7.18 3.94
C TYR A 73 -2.02 8.40 4.03
N SER A 74 -1.44 9.59 4.16
CA SER A 74 -2.15 10.86 4.22
C SER A 74 -1.25 11.89 3.58
N THR A 75 -1.84 12.77 2.77
CA THR A 75 -1.12 13.92 2.20
C THR A 75 -1.57 15.23 2.82
N GLY A 76 -2.71 15.23 3.55
CA GLY A 76 -3.35 16.45 4.05
C GLY A 76 -3.80 17.39 2.93
N LYS A 77 -3.88 16.89 1.69
CA LYS A 77 -4.24 17.65 0.49
C LYS A 77 -5.49 17.06 -0.13
N VAL A 78 -6.32 17.92 -0.70
CA VAL A 78 -7.54 17.49 -1.43
C VAL A 78 -7.17 16.62 -2.63
N ARG A 79 -6.10 16.96 -3.38
CA ARG A 79 -5.60 16.14 -4.48
C ARG A 79 -4.08 16.22 -4.60
N PRO A 80 -3.38 15.07 -4.74
CA PRO A 80 -3.87 13.71 -4.54
C PRO A 80 -4.08 13.41 -3.05
N ALA A 81 -5.22 12.80 -2.71
CA ALA A 81 -5.51 12.30 -1.36
C ALA A 81 -4.60 11.11 -1.03
N GLY A 82 -4.23 10.97 0.24
CA GLY A 82 -3.73 9.71 0.79
C GLY A 82 -4.87 8.75 1.09
N ILE A 83 -4.56 7.45 1.22
CA ILE A 83 -5.57 6.39 1.44
C ILE A 83 -6.41 6.63 2.71
N GLY A 84 -5.83 7.29 3.69
CA GLY A 84 -6.45 7.63 4.95
C GLY A 84 -7.04 9.03 5.04
N ASP A 85 -7.03 9.80 3.96
CA ASP A 85 -7.67 11.12 3.96
C ASP A 85 -9.19 10.96 3.73
N ASP A 86 -10.00 11.80 4.38
CA ASP A 86 -11.48 11.69 4.37
C ASP A 86 -12.09 11.79 2.96
N ASN A 87 -11.34 12.34 2.00
CA ASN A 87 -11.73 12.52 0.61
C ASN A 87 -11.14 11.44 -0.33
N TYR A 88 -10.70 10.31 0.22
CA TYR A 88 -10.27 9.14 -0.55
C TYR A 88 -11.45 8.22 -0.86
N GLU A 89 -11.78 8.08 -2.14
CA GLU A 89 -12.98 7.34 -2.60
C GLU A 89 -12.64 6.04 -3.36
N GLU A 90 -11.36 5.71 -3.54
CA GLU A 90 -10.95 4.49 -4.24
C GLU A 90 -11.06 3.26 -3.32
N THR A 91 -11.63 2.16 -3.82
CA THR A 91 -11.66 0.85 -3.14
C THR A 91 -10.60 -0.08 -3.71
N HIS A 92 -10.06 -0.99 -2.90
CA HIS A 92 -9.03 -1.94 -3.32
C HIS A 92 -9.33 -3.36 -2.81
N ASP A 93 -8.96 -4.37 -3.59
CA ASP A 93 -9.02 -5.77 -3.16
C ASP A 93 -7.96 -6.04 -2.06
N LEU A 94 -6.82 -5.33 -2.13
CA LEU A 94 -5.73 -5.45 -1.17
C LEU A 94 -5.12 -4.08 -0.85
N ALA A 95 -5.18 -3.68 0.42
CA ALA A 95 -4.45 -2.53 0.94
C ALA A 95 -3.28 -2.98 1.82
N ILE A 96 -2.07 -2.55 1.48
CA ILE A 96 -0.85 -2.90 2.22
C ILE A 96 -0.33 -1.62 2.90
N PHE A 97 -0.23 -1.67 4.22
CA PHE A 97 0.30 -0.58 5.03
C PHE A 97 1.62 -1.02 5.67
N ASP A 98 2.74 -0.48 5.19
CA ASP A 98 4.03 -0.68 5.87
C ASP A 98 4.25 0.46 6.88
N GLU A 99 5.01 0.18 7.94
CA GLU A 99 5.18 1.08 9.10
C GLU A 99 3.83 1.47 9.75
N ALA A 100 2.88 0.54 9.81
CA ALA A 100 1.52 0.77 10.29
C ALA A 100 1.44 1.35 11.71
N GLN A 101 2.45 1.10 12.57
CA GLN A 101 2.56 1.73 13.89
C GLN A 101 2.62 3.26 13.86
N ARG A 102 2.89 3.86 12.70
CA ARG A 102 2.93 5.32 12.51
C ARG A 102 1.58 5.91 12.06
N MET A 103 0.58 5.07 11.81
CA MET A 103 -0.78 5.45 11.44
C MET A 103 -1.55 5.99 12.65
N THR A 104 -2.55 6.84 12.42
CA THR A 104 -3.43 7.34 13.49
C THR A 104 -4.54 6.32 13.78
N LYS A 105 -5.04 6.30 15.02
CA LYS A 105 -6.14 5.41 15.42
C LYS A 105 -7.38 5.55 14.54
N LYS A 106 -7.69 6.78 14.09
CA LYS A 106 -8.79 7.09 13.16
C LYS A 106 -8.77 6.19 11.91
N LEU A 107 -7.60 5.73 11.46
CA LEU A 107 -7.49 4.84 10.30
C LEU A 107 -7.49 3.35 10.61
N LEU A 108 -7.08 2.97 11.81
CA LEU A 108 -7.12 1.57 12.23
C LEU A 108 -8.57 1.11 12.48
N GLU A 109 -9.48 2.07 12.60
CA GLU A 109 -10.93 1.87 12.72
C GLU A 109 -11.65 1.85 11.36
N ILE A 110 -10.92 1.82 10.22
CA ILE A 110 -11.57 1.70 8.91
C ILE A 110 -12.38 0.40 8.84
N ARG A 111 -13.65 0.60 8.48
CA ARG A 111 -14.76 -0.36 8.36
C ARG A 111 -14.59 -1.30 7.19
#